data_AF-A0A251N3S2-F1
#
_entry.id   AF-A0A251N3S2-F1
#
_cell.length_a   1.000
_cell.length_b   1.000
_cell.length_c   1.000
_cell.angle_alpha   90.00
_cell.angle_beta   90.00
_cell.angle_gamma   90.00
#
_symmetry.space_group_name_H-M   'P 1'
#
loop_
_entity.id
_entity.type
_entity.pdbx_description
1 polymer ?
#
loop_
_entity_poly.entity_id
_entity_poly.type
_entity_poly.pdbx_seq_one_letter_code
_entity_poly.pdbx_strand_id
1 'polypeptide(L)'
;MKAKFEMAHGTMNMIQSHEPWTNYPSPVVGFQNNPTSNPFPIPKPIENRFVTLERSELSQWVEHITKQLIDDLPEPAAAATTTTDTLPTSEDYFVPSSLSTDLITPSKISQRSYGDHDHELQWGNELQLHADNNIRARGMSKLDEHGLSLITLLFECAVAISVDNLPEAHRMLLELSQMASPYGPSCAERVVAYFAKAMTSRVINSWLGICSPLVNYKSIHSAFQVFNTISPFIKFAHFTSNQAILEAFHRRDRVHILDLDIMQGLQWPALFHILATRMEGPPQVRMTGVGTSSENLMETGKQLSNFAKRLGLSFEFHPIVRKIGDIDASMVQVRRGETLAVHWLQHSLYDATGPDWKTMRLIEELAPRIVTLVEQDMSQSGSFLDRFVGSLHYYSTMFDSLESYLPSDNPSRHNVEHCLFYREINNILAIGGPARSGEDKFRQWRSELGGRNGFMQVGMSANSMAQAQLILNMFPPTHGYSLVQGDGTIRLGWKDTSLYVASAWTCSHASR
;
A
#
# COMPACT_ATOMS: atom_id res chain seq x y z
N MET A 1 17.04 67.69 29.58
CA MET A 1 17.72 66.41 29.91
C MET A 1 17.95 65.70 28.58
N LYS A 2 19.14 65.67 27.96
CA LYS A 2 20.31 64.77 28.24
C LYS A 2 19.82 63.35 28.57
N ALA A 3 20.13 62.25 27.88
CA ALA A 3 21.22 61.90 26.94
C ALA A 3 20.75 60.71 26.05
N LYS A 4 21.00 60.72 24.73
CA LYS A 4 22.02 59.94 23.97
C LYS A 4 22.03 58.42 24.20
N PHE A 5 21.89 57.64 23.11
CA PHE A 5 23.05 56.99 22.48
C PHE A 5 22.82 56.71 20.97
N GLU A 6 23.85 57.03 20.19
CA GLU A 6 24.00 56.80 18.76
C GLU A 6 24.67 55.45 18.45
N MET A 7 24.33 54.98 17.24
CA MET A 7 24.94 54.06 16.28
C MET A 7 26.32 53.40 16.53
N ALA A 8 26.43 52.17 16.04
CA ALA A 8 27.59 51.73 15.26
C ALA A 8 27.14 51.07 13.95
N HIS A 9 27.61 51.64 12.83
CA HIS A 9 27.59 51.05 11.50
C HIS A 9 28.64 49.95 11.36
N GLY A 10 28.34 48.91 10.59
CA GLY A 10 29.31 47.98 10.03
C GLY A 10 28.78 47.39 8.72
N THR A 11 29.21 47.94 7.60
CA THR A 11 28.85 47.53 6.24
C THR A 11 29.73 46.36 5.76
N MET A 12 29.05 45.32 5.26
CA MET A 12 29.31 44.54 4.04
C MET A 12 30.77 44.24 3.62
N ASN A 13 31.13 42.94 3.59
CA ASN A 13 31.95 42.39 2.50
C ASN A 13 31.63 40.90 2.24
N MET A 14 31.77 40.57 0.97
CA MET A 14 31.43 39.33 0.25
C MET A 14 32.15 38.06 0.74
N ILE A 15 31.54 36.88 0.48
CA ILE A 15 32.10 35.77 -0.34
C ILE A 15 31.06 34.63 -0.46
N GLN A 16 30.80 34.17 -1.70
CA GLN A 16 30.07 32.92 -2.06
C GLN A 16 30.96 31.69 -1.76
N SER A 17 30.51 30.45 -1.56
CA SER A 17 29.91 29.57 -2.59
C SER A 17 29.87 28.11 -2.08
N HIS A 18 28.87 27.36 -2.56
CA HIS A 18 28.87 25.94 -2.91
C HIS A 18 29.61 24.90 -2.04
N GLU A 19 28.86 23.97 -1.44
CA GLU A 19 29.31 22.57 -1.34
C GLU A 19 28.69 21.75 -2.49
N PRO A 20 29.50 21.05 -3.31
CA PRO A 20 29.02 20.19 -4.38
C PRO A 20 28.61 18.81 -3.85
N TRP A 21 27.50 18.30 -4.38
CA TRP A 21 27.14 16.89 -4.36
C TRP A 21 28.09 16.10 -5.29
N THR A 22 29.31 15.88 -4.84
CA THR A 22 30.24 14.93 -5.45
C THR A 22 30.81 14.06 -4.35
N ASN A 23 30.19 12.91 -4.11
CA ASN A 23 30.86 11.67 -3.70
C ASN A 23 29.82 10.55 -3.50
N TYR A 24 29.36 9.97 -4.60
CA TYR A 24 28.98 8.56 -4.65
C TYR A 24 29.47 7.99 -5.99
N PRO A 25 30.22 6.87 -6.00
CA PRO A 25 30.78 6.32 -7.22
C PRO A 25 29.66 5.69 -8.08
N SER A 26 29.59 6.09 -9.35
CA SER A 26 28.83 5.39 -10.37
C SER A 26 29.54 4.08 -10.73
N PRO A 27 28.84 2.93 -10.87
CA PRO A 27 29.45 1.72 -11.39
C PRO A 27 29.55 1.83 -12.91
N VAL A 28 30.69 2.28 -13.41
CA VAL A 28 31.09 2.09 -14.81
C VAL A 28 31.72 0.70 -14.91
N VAL A 29 31.03 -0.23 -15.55
CA VAL A 29 31.59 -1.54 -15.91
C VAL A 29 32.56 -1.32 -17.07
N GLY A 30 33.84 -1.19 -16.75
CA GLY A 30 34.95 -1.24 -17.71
C GLY A 30 35.86 -2.41 -17.34
N PHE A 31 35.93 -3.42 -18.20
CA PHE A 31 36.87 -4.52 -18.06
C PHE A 31 38.30 -4.03 -18.31
N GLN A 32 39.17 -4.09 -17.29
CA GLN A 32 40.62 -4.13 -17.50
C GLN A 32 41.33 -4.84 -16.33
N ASN A 33 42.10 -5.87 -16.67
CA ASN A 33 42.92 -6.69 -15.77
C ASN A 33 44.20 -5.96 -15.33
N ASN A 34 44.46 -5.86 -14.02
CA ASN A 34 45.72 -6.27 -13.36
C ASN A 34 45.76 -5.97 -11.85
N PRO A 35 46.61 -6.67 -11.06
CA PRO A 35 46.39 -6.90 -9.64
C PRO A 35 47.34 -6.10 -8.74
N THR A 36 46.82 -5.31 -7.80
CA THR A 36 47.54 -4.96 -6.56
C THR A 36 46.61 -4.32 -5.49
N SER A 37 46.62 -4.95 -4.31
CA SER A 37 46.32 -4.45 -2.95
C SER A 37 45.15 -3.47 -2.73
N ASN A 38 44.04 -4.00 -2.18
CA ASN A 38 42.86 -3.26 -1.73
C ASN A 38 43.02 -2.80 -0.25
N PRO A 39 42.80 -1.52 0.12
CA PRO A 39 43.03 -1.01 1.48
C PRO A 39 41.76 -0.87 2.34
N PHE A 40 40.79 -1.80 2.25
CA PHE A 40 39.64 -1.86 3.16
C PHE A 40 39.39 -3.30 3.63
N PRO A 41 39.23 -3.56 4.94
CA PRO A 41 39.07 -4.90 5.48
C PRO A 41 37.71 -5.48 5.08
N ILE A 42 37.73 -6.61 4.38
CA ILE A 42 36.58 -7.49 4.19
C ILE A 42 36.18 -8.03 5.59
N PRO A 43 34.93 -7.87 6.04
CA PRO A 43 34.48 -8.54 7.26
C PRO A 43 34.59 -10.05 7.04
N LYS A 44 35.36 -10.72 7.91
CA LYS A 44 35.40 -12.20 7.92
C LYS A 44 33.99 -12.73 8.17
N PRO A 45 33.60 -13.85 7.54
CA PRO A 45 32.31 -14.47 7.82
C PRO A 45 32.32 -14.93 9.28
N ILE A 46 31.46 -14.32 10.09
CA ILE A 46 31.13 -14.86 11.40
C ILE A 46 30.26 -16.09 11.11
N GLU A 47 30.80 -17.28 11.35
CA GLU A 47 30.01 -18.51 11.47
C GLU A 47 29.08 -18.36 12.68
N ASN A 48 27.97 -17.66 12.49
CA ASN A 48 26.84 -17.78 13.39
C ASN A 48 26.19 -19.12 13.06
N ARG A 49 26.43 -20.11 13.94
CA ARG A 49 25.58 -21.29 14.07
C ARG A 49 24.17 -20.83 14.44
N PHE A 50 23.38 -20.45 13.44
CA PHE A 50 21.93 -20.34 13.58
C PHE A 50 21.40 -21.76 13.69
N VAL A 51 21.06 -22.15 14.92
CA VAL A 51 20.06 -23.20 15.12
C VAL A 51 18.72 -22.55 14.74
N THR A 52 18.33 -22.67 13.47
CA THR A 52 16.94 -22.46 13.07
C THR A 52 16.11 -23.59 13.67
N LEU A 53 15.67 -23.37 14.90
CA LEU A 53 14.46 -24.04 15.39
C LEU A 53 13.35 -23.58 14.44
N GLU A 54 12.64 -24.52 13.79
CA GLU A 54 11.48 -24.25 12.93
C GLU A 54 10.43 -23.46 13.73
N ARG A 55 10.58 -22.13 13.76
CA ARG A 55 9.65 -21.23 14.41
C ARG A 55 8.47 -21.10 13.44
N SER A 56 7.32 -21.60 13.86
CA SER A 56 6.05 -21.47 13.15
C SER A 56 5.77 -19.99 12.86
N GLU A 57 5.41 -19.70 11.61
CA GLU A 57 5.48 -18.36 11.01
C GLU A 57 4.22 -17.54 11.34
N LEU A 58 4.37 -16.26 11.67
CA LEU A 58 3.26 -15.42 12.10
C LEU A 58 2.12 -15.41 11.07
N SER A 59 2.44 -15.24 9.79
CA SER A 59 1.44 -15.27 8.72
C SER A 59 0.61 -16.55 8.68
N GLN A 60 1.25 -17.72 8.87
CA GLN A 60 0.56 -19.02 8.95
C GLN A 60 -0.31 -19.13 10.20
N TRP A 61 0.17 -18.60 11.34
CA TRP A 61 -0.61 -18.51 12.57
C TRP A 61 -1.86 -17.67 12.42
N VAL A 62 -1.72 -16.47 11.84
CA VAL A 62 -2.87 -15.59 11.60
C VAL A 62 -3.85 -16.30 10.67
N GLU A 63 -3.40 -16.97 9.60
CA GLU A 63 -4.28 -17.76 8.71
C GLU A 63 -5.05 -18.84 9.45
N HIS A 64 -4.38 -19.59 10.32
CA HIS A 64 -5.02 -20.65 11.11
C HIS A 64 -6.08 -20.11 12.07
N ILE A 65 -5.76 -19.04 12.82
CA ILE A 65 -6.69 -18.43 13.78
C ILE A 65 -7.89 -17.82 13.06
N THR A 66 -7.67 -17.10 11.95
CA THR A 66 -8.77 -16.54 11.16
C THR A 66 -9.72 -17.64 10.70
N LYS A 67 -9.21 -18.79 10.23
CA LYS A 67 -10.06 -19.93 9.82
C LYS A 67 -10.87 -20.47 10.99
N GLN A 68 -10.24 -20.71 12.14
CA GLN A 68 -10.94 -21.18 13.35
C GLN A 68 -12.04 -20.21 13.79
N LEU A 69 -11.74 -18.91 13.82
CA LEU A 69 -12.72 -17.89 14.22
C LEU A 69 -13.86 -17.76 13.22
N ILE A 70 -13.64 -18.02 11.93
CA ILE A 70 -14.71 -18.06 10.92
C ILE A 70 -15.58 -19.31 11.11
N ASP A 71 -14.96 -20.47 11.39
CA ASP A 71 -15.66 -21.74 11.60
C ASP A 71 -16.50 -21.74 12.89
N ASP A 72 -16.12 -20.93 13.89
CA ASP A 72 -16.84 -20.74 15.15
C ASP A 72 -18.01 -19.73 15.07
N LEU A 73 -18.22 -19.07 13.93
CA LEU A 73 -19.38 -18.18 13.73
C LEU A 73 -20.66 -19.01 13.51
N PRO A 74 -21.79 -18.67 14.17
CA PRO A 74 -23.05 -19.37 13.92
C PRO A 74 -23.49 -19.18 12.47
N GLU A 75 -23.73 -20.29 11.77
CA GLU A 75 -24.29 -20.32 10.41
C GLU A 75 -25.51 -19.38 10.30
N PRO A 76 -25.60 -18.53 9.25
CA PRO A 76 -26.78 -17.71 9.04
C PRO A 76 -27.99 -18.62 8.87
N ALA A 77 -28.97 -18.49 9.77
CA ALA A 77 -30.18 -19.29 9.79
C ALA A 77 -30.77 -19.39 8.37
N ALA A 78 -30.72 -20.60 7.80
CA ALA A 78 -31.29 -20.91 6.51
C ALA A 78 -32.75 -20.43 6.52
N ALA A 79 -33.09 -19.53 5.60
CA ALA A 79 -34.46 -19.12 5.37
C ALA A 79 -35.29 -20.38 5.11
N ALA A 80 -36.22 -20.66 6.02
CA ALA A 80 -37.13 -21.79 5.95
C ALA A 80 -37.82 -21.79 4.58
N THR A 81 -37.52 -22.81 3.79
CA THR A 81 -38.23 -23.12 2.56
C THR A 81 -39.57 -23.72 2.96
N THR A 82 -40.60 -22.90 3.10
CA THR A 82 -41.98 -23.40 3.17
C THR A 82 -42.41 -23.79 1.76
N THR A 83 -42.39 -25.10 1.54
CA THR A 83 -43.21 -25.76 0.53
C THR A 83 -44.68 -25.48 0.80
N THR A 84 -45.43 -25.01 -0.21
CA THR A 84 -46.87 -25.24 -0.31
C THR A 84 -47.30 -25.10 -1.78
N ASP A 85 -47.63 -26.26 -2.34
CA ASP A 85 -48.61 -26.62 -3.36
C ASP A 85 -49.09 -25.65 -4.45
N THR A 86 -49.15 -26.26 -5.62
CA THR A 86 -49.57 -25.81 -6.96
C THR A 86 -51.10 -25.93 -7.11
N LEU A 87 -51.87 -24.90 -7.53
CA LEU A 87 -52.47 -24.62 -8.87
C LEU A 87 -53.90 -24.02 -8.67
N PRO A 88 -54.62 -23.46 -9.69
CA PRO A 88 -54.19 -22.61 -10.81
C PRO A 88 -55.13 -21.39 -11.13
N THR A 89 -54.66 -20.55 -12.06
CA THR A 89 -55.39 -19.72 -13.07
C THR A 89 -56.31 -18.56 -12.65
N SER A 90 -55.96 -17.33 -13.07
CA SER A 90 -56.72 -16.54 -14.06
C SER A 90 -56.02 -15.21 -14.41
N GLU A 91 -56.28 -14.74 -15.63
CA GLU A 91 -55.62 -13.67 -16.39
C GLU A 91 -55.96 -12.22 -15.93
N ASP A 92 -55.21 -11.29 -16.53
CA ASP A 92 -55.60 -9.93 -16.98
C ASP A 92 -55.15 -8.64 -16.25
N TYR A 93 -54.29 -7.91 -17.00
CA TYR A 93 -54.16 -6.46 -17.22
C TYR A 93 -54.43 -5.42 -16.11
N PHE A 94 -53.45 -4.56 -15.82
CA PHE A 94 -53.40 -3.11 -16.16
C PHE A 94 -52.34 -2.35 -15.31
N VAL A 95 -51.61 -1.44 -15.97
CA VAL A 95 -50.81 -0.31 -15.44
C VAL A 95 -51.57 0.94 -15.97
N PRO A 96 -51.68 2.14 -15.31
CA PRO A 96 -50.53 2.92 -14.85
C PRO A 96 -50.72 3.99 -13.73
N SER A 97 -49.59 4.66 -13.42
CA SER A 97 -49.42 6.06 -12.94
C SER A 97 -49.89 6.39 -11.51
N SER A 98 -49.32 7.30 -10.70
CA SER A 98 -48.24 8.30 -10.83
C SER A 98 -48.04 8.95 -9.45
N LEU A 99 -46.85 9.53 -9.21
CA LEU A 99 -46.56 10.75 -8.44
C LEU A 99 -47.21 10.93 -7.05
N SER A 100 -46.40 11.01 -5.99
CA SER A 100 -46.03 12.30 -5.37
C SER A 100 -45.22 12.10 -4.08
N THR A 101 -44.18 12.91 -3.97
CA THR A 101 -43.54 13.48 -2.77
C THR A 101 -44.41 13.50 -1.51
N ASP A 102 -43.84 13.12 -0.37
CA ASP A 102 -43.75 14.04 0.77
C ASP A 102 -42.78 13.59 1.87
N LEU A 103 -42.12 14.61 2.41
CA LEU A 103 -41.18 14.62 3.53
C LEU A 103 -41.87 14.28 4.84
N ILE A 104 -41.37 13.30 5.61
CA ILE A 104 -41.62 13.24 7.07
C ILE A 104 -40.36 12.81 7.83
N THR A 105 -39.98 13.67 8.77
CA THR A 105 -38.92 13.55 9.78
C THR A 105 -39.24 12.51 10.87
N PRO A 106 -38.25 11.98 11.60
CA PRO A 106 -38.46 10.86 12.51
C PRO A 106 -39.00 11.30 13.88
N SER A 107 -40.17 10.78 14.26
CA SER A 107 -40.74 10.94 15.60
C SER A 107 -40.20 9.90 16.58
N LYS A 108 -39.60 10.40 17.67
CA LYS A 108 -39.32 9.68 18.92
C LYS A 108 -40.60 9.04 19.46
N ILE A 109 -40.55 7.76 19.83
CA ILE A 109 -41.55 7.14 20.71
C ILE A 109 -40.86 6.75 22.02
N SER A 110 -41.51 7.19 23.09
CA SER A 110 -41.11 7.07 24.49
C SER A 110 -41.50 5.70 25.06
N GLN A 111 -40.80 5.36 26.13
CA GLN A 111 -40.91 4.16 26.95
C GLN A 111 -42.34 3.83 27.40
N ARG A 112 -42.67 2.54 27.42
CA ARG A 112 -43.58 1.96 28.41
C ARG A 112 -42.98 0.68 28.99
N SER A 113 -42.85 0.73 30.31
CA SER A 113 -42.46 -0.35 31.22
C SER A 113 -43.67 -1.21 31.58
N TYR A 114 -43.48 -2.53 31.51
CA TYR A 114 -44.08 -3.62 32.28
C TYR A 114 -43.04 -4.74 32.11
N GLY A 115 -42.39 -5.29 33.13
CA GLY A 115 -42.92 -5.82 34.39
C GLY A 115 -42.34 -7.23 34.50
N ASP A 116 -41.11 -7.28 35.03
CA ASP A 116 -40.52 -8.34 35.86
C ASP A 116 -40.90 -9.81 35.58
N HIS A 117 -40.01 -10.53 34.89
CA HIS A 117 -39.79 -11.95 35.10
C HIS A 117 -38.28 -12.20 35.07
N ASP A 118 -37.72 -12.36 36.27
CA ASP A 118 -36.37 -12.82 36.53
C ASP A 118 -36.09 -14.15 35.81
N HIS A 119 -35.29 -14.06 34.75
CA HIS A 119 -34.37 -15.12 34.36
C HIS A 119 -32.98 -14.48 34.29
N GLU A 120 -32.24 -14.59 35.39
CA GLU A 120 -30.79 -14.42 35.42
C GLU A 120 -30.17 -15.37 34.37
N LEU A 121 -29.90 -14.85 33.17
CA LEU A 121 -28.96 -15.48 32.25
C LEU A 121 -27.56 -15.13 32.74
N GLN A 122 -27.11 -15.96 33.66
CA GLN A 122 -25.74 -16.06 34.12
C GLN A 122 -24.87 -16.38 32.90
N TRP A 123 -24.17 -15.38 32.35
CA TRP A 123 -23.09 -15.60 31.39
C TRP A 123 -21.93 -16.24 32.15
N GLY A 124 -22.01 -17.56 32.30
CA GLY A 124 -20.92 -18.39 32.79
C GLY A 124 -19.72 -18.30 31.86
N ASN A 125 -18.54 -18.22 32.46
CA ASN A 125 -17.22 -18.25 31.84
C ASN A 125 -16.95 -19.58 31.10
N GLU A 126 -17.60 -19.85 29.97
CA GLU A 126 -17.27 -21.01 29.12
C GLU A 126 -17.25 -20.62 27.63
N LEU A 127 -16.35 -19.70 27.27
CA LEU A 127 -15.65 -19.77 25.99
C LEU A 127 -14.30 -20.42 26.23
N GLN A 128 -14.34 -21.70 26.64
CA GLN A 128 -13.14 -22.53 26.62
C GLN A 128 -12.96 -23.01 25.19
N LEU A 129 -12.26 -22.21 24.38
CA LEU A 129 -11.77 -22.59 23.07
C LEU A 129 -11.11 -23.96 23.20
N HIS A 130 -11.78 -24.99 22.66
CA HIS A 130 -11.18 -26.30 22.43
C HIS A 130 -10.20 -26.15 21.26
N ALA A 131 -9.09 -25.45 21.49
CA ALA A 131 -7.93 -25.52 20.63
C ALA A 131 -7.48 -26.98 20.59
N ASP A 132 -7.66 -27.60 19.43
CA ASP A 132 -7.30 -28.99 19.16
C ASP A 132 -5.94 -29.35 19.76
N ASN A 133 -5.93 -30.38 20.61
CA ASN A 133 -4.76 -30.94 21.28
C ASN A 133 -3.67 -31.45 20.32
N ASN A 134 -3.84 -31.32 19.00
CA ASN A 134 -2.91 -31.79 17.98
C ASN A 134 -1.76 -30.80 17.69
N ILE A 135 -1.90 -29.50 17.99
CA ILE A 135 -0.81 -28.52 17.83
C ILE A 135 0.10 -28.48 19.06
N ARG A 136 -0.44 -28.76 20.25
CA ARG A 136 0.33 -28.86 21.52
C ARG A 136 1.36 -30.00 21.54
N ALA A 137 1.33 -30.90 20.55
CA ALA A 137 2.27 -32.03 20.45
C ALA A 137 3.67 -31.63 19.93
N ARG A 138 3.86 -30.42 19.40
CA ARG A 138 5.19 -29.82 19.14
C ARG A 138 5.37 -28.66 20.13
N GLY A 139 6.28 -28.82 21.09
CA GLY A 139 6.51 -27.81 22.14
C GLY A 139 6.77 -26.42 21.57
N MET A 140 5.78 -25.54 21.65
CA MET A 140 5.87 -24.14 21.23
C MET A 140 6.81 -23.36 22.15
N SER A 141 7.54 -22.38 21.61
CA SER A 141 8.35 -21.51 22.45
C SER A 141 7.46 -20.56 23.26
N LYS A 142 7.90 -20.12 24.45
CA LYS A 142 7.17 -19.13 25.28
C LYS A 142 6.84 -17.84 24.52
N LEU A 143 7.68 -17.46 23.56
CA LEU A 143 7.46 -16.27 22.72
C LEU A 143 6.30 -16.48 21.75
N ASP A 144 6.09 -17.71 21.28
CA ASP A 144 5.03 -18.04 20.34
C ASP A 144 3.68 -18.14 21.08
N GLU A 145 3.67 -18.70 22.30
CA GLU A 145 2.48 -18.66 23.18
C GLU A 145 2.06 -17.23 23.53
N HIS A 146 3.02 -16.36 23.84
CA HIS A 146 2.74 -14.95 24.10
C HIS A 146 2.18 -14.23 22.86
N GLY A 147 2.77 -14.47 21.69
CA GLY A 147 2.27 -13.93 20.42
C GLY A 147 0.85 -14.38 20.10
N LEU A 148 0.53 -15.65 20.35
CA LEU A 148 -0.82 -16.19 20.15
C LEU A 148 -1.86 -15.50 21.04
N SER A 149 -1.54 -15.32 22.32
CA SER A 149 -2.41 -14.61 23.27
C SER A 149 -2.66 -13.16 22.83
N LEU A 150 -1.61 -12.46 22.38
CA LEU A 150 -1.72 -11.10 21.86
C LEU A 150 -2.63 -11.00 20.62
N ILE A 151 -2.50 -11.93 19.68
CA ILE A 151 -3.32 -11.97 18.46
C ILE A 151 -4.77 -12.27 18.80
N THR A 152 -5.02 -13.22 19.72
CA THR A 152 -6.38 -13.57 20.15
C THR A 152 -7.10 -12.37 20.74
N LEU A 153 -6.45 -11.65 21.67
CA LEU A 153 -6.99 -10.43 22.26
C LEU A 153 -7.18 -9.31 21.22
N LEU A 154 -6.32 -9.24 20.20
CA LEU A 154 -6.48 -8.31 19.08
C LEU A 154 -7.73 -8.61 18.24
N PHE A 155 -8.04 -9.89 17.99
CA PHE A 155 -9.26 -10.32 17.31
C PHE A 155 -10.51 -10.01 18.13
N GLU A 156 -10.52 -10.34 19.43
CA GLU A 156 -11.62 -10.00 20.34
C GLU A 156 -11.87 -8.48 20.34
N CYS A 157 -10.81 -7.68 20.35
CA CYS A 157 -10.91 -6.24 20.23
C CYS A 157 -11.49 -5.79 18.88
N ALA A 158 -11.12 -6.43 17.78
CA ALA A 158 -11.67 -6.11 16.47
C ALA A 158 -13.18 -6.43 16.41
N VAL A 159 -13.61 -7.54 17.00
CA VAL A 159 -15.02 -7.91 17.13
C VAL A 159 -15.76 -6.86 17.96
N ALA A 160 -15.23 -6.46 19.12
CA ALA A 160 -15.85 -5.43 19.97
C ALA A 160 -16.02 -4.08 19.23
N ILE A 161 -15.02 -3.66 18.44
CA ILE A 161 -15.14 -2.46 17.60
C ILE A 161 -16.23 -2.63 16.52
N SER A 162 -16.34 -3.81 15.92
CA SER A 162 -17.29 -4.06 14.83
C SER A 162 -18.75 -3.99 15.28
N VAL A 163 -19.03 -4.36 16.53
CA VAL A 163 -20.36 -4.31 17.16
C VAL A 163 -20.58 -3.03 17.98
N ASP A 164 -19.71 -2.03 17.79
CA ASP A 164 -19.75 -0.72 18.47
C ASP A 164 -19.64 -0.77 20.01
N ASN A 165 -19.09 -1.85 20.57
CA ASN A 165 -18.74 -1.94 21.99
C ASN A 165 -17.38 -1.27 22.26
N LEU A 166 -17.35 0.06 22.05
CA LEU A 166 -16.14 0.87 22.18
C LEU A 166 -15.53 0.89 23.60
N PRO A 167 -16.30 0.87 24.70
CA PRO A 167 -15.72 0.79 26.05
C PRO A 167 -14.89 -0.49 26.27
N GLU A 168 -15.42 -1.63 25.83
CA GLU A 168 -14.73 -2.92 25.98
C GLU A 168 -13.53 -3.02 25.03
N ALA A 169 -13.68 -2.55 23.79
CA ALA A 169 -12.54 -2.41 22.86
C ALA A 169 -11.42 -1.55 23.47
N HIS A 170 -11.76 -0.40 24.07
CA HIS A 170 -10.77 0.47 24.70
C HIS A 170 -10.06 -0.20 25.88
N ARG A 171 -10.78 -0.98 26.71
CA ARG A 171 -10.18 -1.77 27.80
C ARG A 171 -9.13 -2.75 27.27
N MET A 172 -9.48 -3.54 26.25
CA MET A 172 -8.55 -4.48 25.63
C MET A 172 -7.36 -3.78 24.95
N LEU A 173 -7.58 -2.61 24.33
CA LEU A 173 -6.49 -1.83 23.73
C LEU A 173 -5.49 -1.29 24.76
N LEU A 174 -5.95 -0.93 25.96
CA LEU A 174 -5.05 -0.57 27.06
C LEU A 174 -4.19 -1.76 27.49
N GLU A 175 -4.79 -2.95 27.58
CA GLU A 175 -4.09 -4.20 27.89
C GLU A 175 -3.04 -4.53 26.81
N LEU A 176 -3.45 -4.54 25.53
CA LEU A 176 -2.55 -4.75 24.39
C LEU A 176 -1.39 -3.73 24.37
N SER A 177 -1.65 -2.46 24.70
CA SER A 177 -0.61 -1.42 24.72
C SER A 177 0.44 -1.60 25.83
N GLN A 178 0.09 -2.35 26.89
CA GLN A 178 1.02 -2.69 27.96
C GLN A 178 1.84 -3.94 27.64
N MET A 179 1.29 -4.85 26.83
CA MET A 179 1.89 -6.15 26.53
C MET A 179 2.69 -6.17 25.23
N ALA A 180 2.39 -5.31 24.26
CA ALA A 180 3.01 -5.32 22.94
C ALA A 180 3.92 -4.12 22.70
N SER A 181 5.14 -4.37 22.18
CA SER A 181 6.12 -3.34 21.82
C SER A 181 6.44 -3.33 20.32
N PRO A 182 6.56 -2.13 19.69
CA PRO A 182 7.09 -2.02 18.32
C PRO A 182 8.60 -2.33 18.24
N TYR A 183 9.27 -2.52 19.38
CA TYR A 183 10.65 -2.97 19.49
C TYR A 183 10.75 -4.41 20.01
N GLY A 184 9.62 -5.11 20.11
CA GLY A 184 9.55 -6.49 20.58
C GLY A 184 10.47 -7.40 19.75
N PRO A 185 11.07 -8.43 20.37
CA PRO A 185 11.88 -9.42 19.68
C PRO A 185 11.03 -10.38 18.82
N SER A 186 9.71 -10.42 19.04
CA SER A 186 8.77 -11.23 18.27
C SER A 186 8.09 -10.41 17.19
N CYS A 187 8.05 -10.91 15.96
CA CYS A 187 7.28 -10.32 14.85
C CYS A 187 5.80 -10.10 15.24
N ALA A 188 5.19 -11.09 15.89
CA ALA A 188 3.80 -11.05 16.35
C ALA A 188 3.53 -9.84 17.25
N GLU A 189 4.44 -9.60 18.20
CA GLU A 189 4.33 -8.51 19.18
C GLU A 189 4.39 -7.14 18.48
N ARG A 190 5.28 -6.98 17.49
CA ARG A 190 5.38 -5.72 16.71
C ARG A 190 4.13 -5.47 15.89
N VAL A 191 3.62 -6.49 15.20
CA VAL A 191 2.37 -6.40 14.42
C VAL A 191 1.22 -5.99 15.34
N VAL A 192 1.05 -6.67 16.47
CA VAL A 192 0.01 -6.35 17.44
C VAL A 192 0.15 -4.92 17.97
N ALA A 193 1.37 -4.46 18.28
CA ALA A 193 1.59 -3.09 18.74
C ALA A 193 1.10 -2.04 17.72
N TYR A 194 1.35 -2.25 16.43
CA TYR A 194 0.92 -1.32 15.38
C TYR A 194 -0.58 -1.40 15.09
N PHE A 195 -1.18 -2.60 15.12
CA PHE A 195 -2.62 -2.78 14.97
C PHE A 195 -3.39 -2.20 16.16
N ALA A 196 -2.96 -2.47 17.39
CA ALA A 196 -3.54 -1.87 18.60
C ALA A 196 -3.46 -0.35 18.53
N LYS A 197 -2.33 0.23 18.11
CA LYS A 197 -2.20 1.67 17.92
C LYS A 197 -3.19 2.24 16.89
N ALA A 198 -3.37 1.55 15.76
CA ALA A 198 -4.33 1.94 14.72
C ALA A 198 -5.79 1.86 15.21
N MET A 199 -6.13 0.78 15.92
CA MET A 199 -7.46 0.56 16.49
C MET A 199 -7.78 1.55 17.61
N THR A 200 -6.81 1.88 18.47
CA THR A 200 -6.94 2.99 19.44
C THR A 200 -7.23 4.31 18.74
N SER A 201 -6.52 4.62 17.64
CA SER A 201 -6.81 5.82 16.87
C SER A 201 -8.24 5.82 16.33
N ARG A 202 -8.73 4.68 15.83
CA ARG A 202 -10.11 4.52 15.37
C ARG A 202 -11.12 4.76 16.49
N VAL A 203 -10.95 4.13 17.66
CA VAL A 203 -11.87 4.25 18.81
C VAL A 203 -11.94 5.71 19.28
N ILE A 204 -10.80 6.36 19.48
CA ILE A 204 -10.74 7.77 19.89
C ILE A 204 -11.42 8.68 18.85
N ASN A 205 -11.14 8.46 17.56
CA ASN A 205 -11.76 9.23 16.48
C ASN A 205 -13.27 9.01 16.38
N SER A 206 -13.77 7.83 16.79
CA SER A 206 -15.21 7.54 16.84
C SER A 206 -15.89 8.37 17.92
N TRP A 207 -15.25 8.54 19.08
CA TRP A 207 -15.76 9.41 20.15
C TRP A 207 -15.67 10.90 19.80
N LEU A 208 -14.60 11.33 19.13
CA LEU A 208 -14.40 12.74 18.77
C LEU A 208 -15.16 13.16 17.51
N GLY A 209 -15.59 12.23 16.67
CA GLY A 209 -16.18 12.52 15.36
C GLY A 209 -15.18 13.08 14.33
N ILE A 210 -13.88 12.82 14.50
CA ILE A 210 -12.82 13.36 13.62
C ILE A 210 -12.28 12.25 12.72
N CYS A 211 -12.44 12.39 11.40
CA CYS A 211 -11.99 11.36 10.45
C CYS A 211 -10.80 11.79 9.57
N SER A 212 -10.45 13.08 9.54
CA SER A 212 -9.41 13.61 8.66
C SER A 212 -7.99 13.17 9.07
N PRO A 213 -7.17 12.63 8.14
CA PRO A 213 -5.81 12.19 8.46
C PRO A 213 -4.82 13.36 8.50
N LEU A 214 -3.89 13.32 9.46
CA LEU A 214 -2.70 14.17 9.46
C LEU A 214 -1.54 13.43 8.77
N VAL A 215 -1.12 13.91 7.60
CA VAL A 215 -0.09 13.28 6.77
C VAL A 215 1.26 13.98 6.95
N ASN A 216 2.29 13.21 7.33
CA ASN A 216 3.68 13.67 7.36
C ASN A 216 4.42 13.14 6.13
N TYR A 217 4.38 13.91 5.03
CA TYR A 217 5.02 13.51 3.79
C TYR A 217 6.54 13.33 3.93
N LYS A 218 7.20 14.12 4.78
CA LYS A 218 8.67 14.03 4.98
C LYS A 218 9.08 12.67 5.56
N SER A 219 8.37 12.19 6.59
CA SER A 219 8.66 10.88 7.18
C SER A 219 8.34 9.73 6.22
N ILE A 220 7.23 9.83 5.49
CA ILE A 220 6.83 8.83 4.48
C ILE A 220 7.92 8.73 3.40
N HIS A 221 8.31 9.86 2.84
CA HIS A 221 9.33 9.93 1.80
C HIS A 221 10.68 9.34 2.24
N SER A 222 11.15 9.68 3.44
CA SER A 222 12.39 9.11 3.99
C SER A 222 12.29 7.59 4.19
N ALA A 223 11.19 7.11 4.77
CA ALA A 223 10.98 5.69 4.99
C ALA A 223 10.78 4.91 3.69
N PHE A 224 10.18 5.52 2.67
CA PHE A 224 10.01 4.93 1.34
C PHE A 224 11.34 4.68 0.65
N GLN A 225 12.30 5.61 0.77
CA GLN A 225 13.67 5.41 0.28
C GLN A 225 14.37 4.25 1.00
N VAL A 226 14.21 4.17 2.32
CA VAL A 226 14.74 3.07 3.12
C VAL A 226 14.10 1.76 2.69
N PHE A 227 12.78 1.70 2.53
CA PHE A 227 12.06 0.51 2.09
C PHE A 227 12.49 0.02 0.71
N ASN A 228 12.65 0.93 -0.25
CA ASN A 228 13.21 0.65 -1.57
C ASN A 228 14.66 0.11 -1.53
N THR A 229 15.39 0.36 -0.44
CA THR A 229 16.76 -0.14 -0.26
C THR A 229 16.78 -1.50 0.41
N ILE A 230 15.98 -1.67 1.47
CA ILE A 230 16.01 -2.88 2.30
C ILE A 230 15.07 -3.97 1.81
N SER A 231 14.20 -3.74 0.82
CA SER A 231 13.17 -4.69 0.38
C SER A 231 12.94 -4.66 -1.14
N PRO A 232 12.55 -5.78 -1.79
CA PRO A 232 12.39 -5.83 -3.24
C PRO A 232 11.14 -5.14 -3.78
N PHE A 233 10.08 -4.93 -2.98
CA PHE A 233 8.75 -4.58 -3.49
C PHE A 233 8.70 -3.31 -4.35
N ILE A 234 9.34 -2.22 -3.91
CA ILE A 234 9.34 -0.95 -4.66
C ILE A 234 10.16 -1.07 -5.94
N LYS A 235 11.30 -1.76 -5.90
CA LYS A 235 12.10 -2.03 -7.10
C LYS A 235 11.33 -2.90 -8.08
N PHE A 236 10.71 -3.97 -7.60
CA PHE A 236 9.85 -4.82 -8.40
C PHE A 236 8.78 -4.01 -9.15
N ALA A 237 8.06 -3.13 -8.45
CA ALA A 237 7.04 -2.26 -9.05
C ALA A 237 7.61 -1.38 -10.17
N HIS A 238 8.72 -0.68 -9.87
CA HIS A 238 9.36 0.24 -10.81
C HIS A 238 9.92 -0.48 -12.05
N PHE A 239 10.69 -1.55 -11.86
CA PHE A 239 11.41 -2.21 -12.95
C PHE A 239 10.48 -3.00 -13.88
N THR A 240 9.46 -3.66 -13.34
CA THR A 240 8.46 -4.36 -14.18
C THR A 240 7.61 -3.38 -14.98
N SER A 241 7.20 -2.26 -14.37
CA SER A 241 6.45 -1.19 -15.05
C SER A 241 7.31 -0.50 -16.11
N ASN A 242 8.55 -0.14 -15.78
CA ASN A 242 9.49 0.48 -16.72
C ASN A 242 9.74 -0.41 -17.94
N GLN A 243 9.80 -1.74 -17.75
CA GLN A 243 9.96 -2.67 -18.87
C GLN A 243 8.74 -2.67 -19.81
N ALA A 244 7.52 -2.66 -19.28
CA ALA A 244 6.31 -2.55 -20.09
C ALA A 244 6.21 -1.18 -20.82
N ILE A 245 6.59 -0.10 -20.13
CA ILE A 245 6.67 1.25 -20.73
C ILE A 245 7.71 1.30 -21.85
N LEU A 246 8.89 0.72 -21.63
CA LEU A 246 9.97 0.67 -22.61
C LEU A 246 9.53 -0.05 -23.89
N GLU A 247 8.84 -1.17 -23.76
CA GLU A 247 8.28 -1.92 -24.89
C GLU A 247 7.21 -1.09 -25.64
N ALA A 248 6.34 -0.39 -24.91
CA ALA A 248 5.36 0.51 -25.52
C ALA A 248 5.98 1.72 -26.24
N PHE A 249 7.15 2.17 -25.79
CA PHE A 249 7.93 3.28 -26.36
C PHE A 249 8.90 2.86 -27.47
N HIS A 250 8.95 1.58 -27.82
CA HIS A 250 9.84 1.09 -28.88
C HIS A 250 9.63 1.87 -30.19
N ARG A 251 10.73 2.41 -30.75
CA ARG A 251 10.75 3.23 -31.98
C ARG A 251 9.85 4.47 -31.95
N ARG A 252 9.57 5.01 -30.77
CA ARG A 252 8.87 6.30 -30.62
C ARG A 252 9.88 7.40 -30.32
N ASP A 253 9.79 8.50 -31.06
CA ASP A 253 10.69 9.66 -30.94
C ASP A 253 10.19 10.71 -29.94
N ARG A 254 8.89 10.71 -29.65
CA ARG A 254 8.24 11.63 -28.71
C ARG A 254 7.36 10.82 -27.77
N VAL A 255 7.73 10.82 -26.49
CA VAL A 255 7.06 10.03 -25.46
C VAL A 255 6.61 10.93 -24.32
N HIS A 256 5.45 10.61 -23.75
CA HIS A 256 4.89 11.30 -22.60
C HIS A 256 4.57 10.29 -21.52
N ILE A 257 5.10 10.49 -20.31
CA ILE A 257 4.80 9.69 -19.13
C ILE A 257 3.90 10.52 -18.22
N LEU A 258 2.74 9.98 -17.83
CA LEU A 258 1.90 10.49 -16.76
C LEU A 258 2.04 9.57 -15.54
N ASP A 259 2.64 10.07 -14.47
CA ASP A 259 2.75 9.38 -13.18
C ASP A 259 1.68 9.89 -12.23
N LEU A 260 0.78 9.00 -11.81
CA LEU A 260 -0.37 9.34 -10.98
C LEU A 260 0.00 9.66 -9.52
N ASP A 261 1.19 9.24 -9.06
CA ASP A 261 1.73 9.64 -7.76
C ASP A 261 3.26 9.55 -7.76
N ILE A 262 3.93 10.59 -8.25
CA ILE A 262 5.37 10.53 -8.55
C ILE A 262 6.26 10.46 -7.30
N MET A 263 5.73 10.85 -6.13
CA MET A 263 6.49 10.95 -4.88
C MET A 263 7.83 11.73 -5.06
N GLN A 264 8.97 11.04 -4.91
CA GLN A 264 10.33 11.58 -5.13
C GLN A 264 10.93 11.18 -6.49
N GLY A 265 10.17 10.51 -7.36
CA GLY A 265 10.59 10.12 -8.70
C GLY A 265 11.64 9.01 -8.75
N LEU A 266 11.71 8.12 -7.75
CA LEU A 266 12.73 7.06 -7.66
C LEU A 266 12.72 6.07 -8.83
N GLN A 267 11.60 5.92 -9.53
CA GLN A 267 11.43 5.02 -10.67
C GLN A 267 12.18 5.47 -11.93
N TRP A 268 12.11 6.77 -12.20
CA TRP A 268 12.38 7.34 -13.52
C TRP A 268 13.84 7.39 -13.94
N PRO A 269 14.84 7.54 -13.04
CA PRO A 269 16.25 7.55 -13.43
C PRO A 269 16.69 6.29 -14.20
N ALA A 270 16.21 5.10 -13.81
CA ALA A 270 16.54 3.86 -14.51
C ALA A 270 16.00 3.86 -15.95
N LEU A 271 14.75 4.30 -16.15
CA LEU A 271 14.15 4.42 -17.48
C LEU A 271 14.86 5.48 -18.34
N PHE A 272 15.21 6.64 -17.76
CA PHE A 272 15.90 7.70 -18.49
C PHE A 272 17.26 7.23 -19.02
N HIS A 273 18.00 6.45 -18.23
CA HIS A 273 19.27 5.87 -18.67
C HIS A 273 19.08 4.95 -19.88
N ILE A 274 18.06 4.09 -19.86
CA ILE A 274 17.75 3.19 -20.97
C ILE A 274 17.31 3.99 -22.21
N LEU A 275 16.42 4.98 -22.05
CA LEU A 275 15.95 5.82 -23.15
C LEU A 275 17.09 6.64 -23.77
N ALA A 276 18.02 7.15 -22.97
CA ALA A 276 19.17 7.93 -23.44
C ALA A 276 20.16 7.10 -24.27
N THR A 277 20.21 5.79 -24.03
CA THR A 277 21.18 4.86 -24.64
C THR A 277 20.56 3.96 -25.73
N ARG A 278 19.33 4.27 -26.18
CA ARG A 278 18.67 3.55 -27.26
C ARG A 278 19.48 3.60 -28.55
N MET A 279 19.56 2.46 -29.24
CA MET A 279 20.27 2.33 -30.52
C MET A 279 19.72 3.25 -31.62
N GLU A 280 18.42 3.54 -31.60
CA GLU A 280 17.78 4.44 -32.57
C GLU A 280 18.01 5.93 -32.24
N GLY A 281 18.67 6.24 -31.12
CA GLY A 281 18.80 7.58 -30.56
C GLY A 281 17.78 7.87 -29.44
N PRO A 282 18.08 8.87 -28.58
CA PRO A 282 17.24 9.23 -27.46
C PRO A 282 15.95 9.94 -27.92
N PRO A 283 14.77 9.59 -27.37
CA PRO A 283 13.53 10.30 -27.66
C PRO A 283 13.45 11.65 -26.92
N GLN A 284 12.53 12.49 -27.33
CA GLN A 284 12.03 13.60 -26.51
C GLN A 284 11.09 13.05 -25.45
N VAL A 285 11.41 13.28 -24.18
CA VAL A 285 10.66 12.78 -23.03
C VAL A 285 9.92 13.94 -22.36
N ARG A 286 8.60 13.88 -22.36
CA ARG A 286 7.76 14.71 -21.49
C ARG A 286 7.30 13.88 -20.31
N MET A 287 7.28 14.46 -19.11
CA MET A 287 6.74 13.78 -17.95
C MET A 287 5.81 14.70 -17.17
N THR A 288 4.60 14.22 -16.91
CA THR A 288 3.66 14.83 -15.99
C THR A 288 3.69 14.05 -14.68
N GLY A 289 4.19 14.67 -13.62
CA GLY A 289 4.17 14.10 -12.28
C GLY A 289 3.04 14.72 -11.48
N VAL A 290 2.20 13.88 -10.88
CA VAL A 290 1.16 14.33 -9.96
C VAL A 290 1.60 14.12 -8.51
N GLY A 291 1.24 15.05 -7.64
CA GLY A 291 1.43 14.93 -6.20
C GLY A 291 0.68 16.00 -5.42
N THR A 292 0.65 15.91 -4.11
CA THR A 292 -0.11 16.84 -3.25
C THR A 292 0.72 18.00 -2.69
N SER A 293 2.05 17.90 -2.73
CA SER A 293 2.97 18.91 -2.22
C SER A 293 3.71 19.60 -3.37
N SER A 294 3.43 20.88 -3.58
CA SER A 294 4.10 21.71 -4.59
C SER A 294 5.62 21.74 -4.40
N GLU A 295 6.09 21.92 -3.17
CA GLU A 295 7.52 21.95 -2.84
C GLU A 295 8.23 20.64 -3.24
N ASN A 296 7.67 19.50 -2.82
CA ASN A 296 8.26 18.18 -3.12
C ASN A 296 8.24 17.89 -4.63
N LEU A 297 7.17 18.27 -5.31
CA LEU A 297 7.00 18.03 -6.73
C LEU A 297 7.96 18.87 -7.58
N MET A 298 8.16 20.13 -7.20
CA MET A 298 9.12 21.02 -7.84
C MET A 298 10.57 20.54 -7.65
N GLU A 299 10.93 20.08 -6.44
CA GLU A 299 12.26 19.53 -6.18
C GLU A 299 12.48 18.22 -6.97
N THR A 300 11.49 17.32 -7.01
CA THR A 300 11.52 16.09 -7.83
C THR A 300 11.72 16.41 -9.31
N GLY A 301 10.95 17.36 -9.85
CA GLY A 301 11.09 17.81 -11.23
C GLY A 301 12.47 18.37 -11.55
N LYS A 302 13.05 19.16 -10.64
CA LYS A 302 14.41 19.70 -10.76
C LYS A 302 15.46 18.59 -10.75
N GLN A 303 15.35 17.62 -9.85
CA GLN A 303 16.28 16.49 -9.76
C GLN A 303 16.26 15.64 -11.04
N LEU A 304 15.07 15.29 -11.53
CA LEU A 304 14.89 14.53 -12.77
C LEU A 304 15.39 15.31 -13.99
N SER A 305 15.13 16.62 -14.04
CA SER A 305 15.65 17.49 -15.10
C SER A 305 17.19 17.55 -15.11
N ASN A 306 17.82 17.66 -13.95
CA ASN A 306 19.26 17.67 -13.84
C ASN A 306 19.88 16.32 -14.22
N PHE A 307 19.22 15.21 -13.87
CA PHE A 307 19.65 13.87 -14.27
C PHE A 307 19.53 13.67 -15.79
N ALA A 308 18.40 14.04 -16.40
CA ALA A 308 18.21 13.98 -17.85
C ALA A 308 19.25 14.79 -18.62
N LYS A 309 19.57 16.01 -18.15
CA LYS A 309 20.64 16.84 -18.73
C LYS A 309 22.00 16.15 -18.73
N ARG A 310 22.36 15.45 -17.64
CA ARG A 310 23.63 14.69 -17.56
C ARG A 310 23.68 13.52 -18.55
N LEU A 311 22.53 12.96 -18.89
CA LEU A 311 22.42 11.89 -19.89
C LEU A 311 22.31 12.40 -21.33
N GLY A 312 22.23 13.72 -21.55
CA GLY A 312 21.96 14.28 -22.88
C GLY A 312 20.53 14.01 -23.37
N LEU A 313 19.60 13.69 -22.48
CA LEU A 313 18.21 13.37 -22.81
C LEU A 313 17.37 14.66 -22.91
N SER A 314 16.64 14.83 -24.02
CA SER A 314 15.69 15.94 -24.17
C SER A 314 14.49 15.70 -23.25
N PHE A 315 14.35 16.51 -22.22
CA PHE A 315 13.41 16.27 -21.14
C PHE A 315 12.64 17.53 -20.71
N GLU A 316 11.33 17.39 -20.55
CA GLU A 316 10.41 18.41 -20.04
C GLU A 316 9.56 17.83 -18.90
N PHE A 317 9.50 18.53 -17.77
CA PHE A 317 8.70 18.15 -16.60
C PHE A 317 7.51 19.10 -16.40
N HIS A 318 6.31 18.54 -16.22
CA HIS A 318 5.06 19.25 -15.98
C HIS A 318 4.44 18.83 -14.64
N PRO A 319 4.55 19.62 -13.57
CA PRO A 319 3.97 19.28 -12.28
C PRO A 319 2.47 19.58 -12.21
N ILE A 320 1.67 18.66 -11.65
CA ILE A 320 0.28 18.93 -11.27
C ILE A 320 0.09 18.69 -9.77
N VAL A 321 -0.23 19.76 -9.02
CA VAL A 321 -0.37 19.72 -7.56
C VAL A 321 -1.83 19.49 -7.16
N ARG A 322 -2.35 18.27 -7.36
CA ARG A 322 -3.73 17.85 -7.08
C ARG A 322 -3.82 16.34 -6.82
N LYS A 323 -4.98 15.88 -6.36
CA LYS A 323 -5.37 14.46 -6.50
C LYS A 323 -5.82 14.19 -7.94
N ILE A 324 -5.67 12.96 -8.41
CA ILE A 324 -5.97 12.62 -9.81
C ILE A 324 -7.44 12.84 -10.17
N GLY A 325 -8.37 12.51 -9.28
CA GLY A 325 -9.80 12.71 -9.49
C GLY A 325 -10.21 14.19 -9.62
N ASP A 326 -9.32 15.14 -9.35
CA ASP A 326 -9.54 16.58 -9.52
C ASP A 326 -8.83 17.16 -10.76
N ILE A 327 -8.26 16.30 -11.60
CA ILE A 327 -7.55 16.63 -12.84
C ILE A 327 -8.47 16.36 -14.03
N ASP A 328 -8.47 17.28 -14.98
CA ASP A 328 -9.09 17.08 -16.29
C ASP A 328 -8.03 16.71 -17.35
N ALA A 329 -8.47 16.12 -18.47
CA ALA A 329 -7.56 15.73 -19.55
C ALA A 329 -6.77 16.93 -20.13
N SER A 330 -7.33 18.15 -20.04
CA SER A 330 -6.70 19.37 -20.56
C SER A 330 -5.48 19.79 -19.73
N MET A 331 -5.48 19.55 -18.42
CA MET A 331 -4.37 19.82 -17.51
C MET A 331 -3.16 18.92 -17.79
N VAL A 332 -3.39 17.71 -18.29
CA VAL A 332 -2.33 16.79 -18.69
C VAL A 332 -1.61 17.29 -19.93
N GLN A 333 -2.28 18.05 -20.82
CA GLN A 333 -1.72 18.71 -22.01
C GLN A 333 -1.04 17.77 -23.02
N VAL A 334 -1.60 16.58 -23.27
CA VAL A 334 -1.05 15.61 -24.24
C VAL A 334 -0.88 16.27 -25.61
N ARG A 335 0.32 16.22 -26.19
CA ARG A 335 0.59 16.85 -27.49
C ARG A 335 0.43 15.86 -28.63
N ARG A 336 0.01 16.36 -29.80
CA ARG A 336 -0.09 15.55 -31.02
C ARG A 336 1.26 14.90 -31.35
N GLY A 337 1.23 13.60 -31.60
CA GLY A 337 2.41 12.77 -31.94
C GLY A 337 3.18 12.23 -30.75
N GLU A 338 2.79 12.53 -29.51
CA GLU A 338 3.36 11.89 -28.32
C GLU A 338 2.75 10.51 -28.09
N THR A 339 3.58 9.53 -27.72
CA THR A 339 3.10 8.24 -27.21
C THR A 339 2.96 8.34 -25.69
N LEU A 340 1.72 8.28 -25.19
CA LEU A 340 1.42 8.41 -23.76
C LEU A 340 1.49 7.06 -23.03
N ALA A 341 2.24 7.03 -21.92
CA ALA A 341 2.18 5.98 -20.90
C ALA A 341 1.62 6.55 -19.60
N VAL A 342 0.73 5.81 -18.95
CA VAL A 342 0.24 6.12 -17.60
C VAL A 342 0.82 5.11 -16.62
N HIS A 343 1.30 5.57 -15.47
CA HIS A 343 1.85 4.72 -14.41
C HIS A 343 1.18 5.01 -13.07
N TRP A 344 0.87 3.95 -12.32
CA TRP A 344 0.47 4.06 -10.93
C TRP A 344 0.96 2.89 -10.07
N LEU A 345 1.61 3.22 -8.97
CA LEU A 345 1.88 2.32 -7.85
C LEU A 345 0.86 2.63 -6.74
N GLN A 346 -0.09 1.72 -6.51
CA GLN A 346 -1.10 1.87 -5.47
C GLN A 346 -0.52 1.57 -4.09
N HIS A 347 -0.93 2.35 -3.10
CA HIS A 347 -0.61 2.16 -1.68
C HIS A 347 -1.72 2.73 -0.78
N SER A 348 -1.67 2.45 0.53
CA SER A 348 -2.60 3.04 1.53
C SER A 348 -1.97 4.14 2.39
N LEU A 349 -0.86 4.75 1.97
CA LEU A 349 -0.17 5.80 2.74
C LEU A 349 -0.98 7.10 2.87
N TYR A 350 -1.67 7.46 1.79
CA TYR A 350 -2.59 8.58 1.66
C TYR A 350 -3.46 8.39 0.41
N ASP A 351 -4.54 9.16 0.28
CA ASP A 351 -5.42 9.13 -0.88
C ASP A 351 -4.87 9.96 -2.05
N ALA A 352 -4.22 9.29 -3.01
CA ALA A 352 -3.66 9.92 -4.22
C ALA A 352 -4.69 10.16 -5.32
N THR A 353 -5.69 9.27 -5.45
CA THR A 353 -6.61 9.27 -6.60
C THR A 353 -7.88 10.09 -6.37
N GLY A 354 -8.33 10.31 -5.13
CA GLY A 354 -9.67 10.85 -4.90
C GLY A 354 -10.75 9.87 -5.39
N PRO A 355 -11.89 10.31 -5.95
CA PRO A 355 -12.91 9.39 -6.44
C PRO A 355 -12.37 8.53 -7.60
N ASP A 356 -12.34 7.20 -7.43
CA ASP A 356 -11.67 6.30 -8.38
C ASP A 356 -12.33 6.32 -9.77
N TRP A 357 -13.65 6.51 -9.83
CA TRP A 357 -14.37 6.62 -11.11
C TRP A 357 -13.95 7.85 -11.94
N LYS A 358 -13.56 8.96 -11.30
CA LYS A 358 -13.05 10.15 -12.01
C LYS A 358 -11.68 9.88 -12.60
N THR A 359 -10.82 9.22 -11.81
CA THR A 359 -9.50 8.79 -12.28
C THR A 359 -9.61 7.80 -13.44
N MET A 360 -10.52 6.82 -13.36
CA MET A 360 -10.80 5.90 -14.48
C MET A 360 -11.25 6.65 -15.73
N ARG A 361 -12.20 7.57 -15.60
CA ARG A 361 -12.67 8.40 -16.72
C ARG A 361 -11.53 9.21 -17.35
N LEU A 362 -10.66 9.80 -16.54
CA LEU A 362 -9.49 10.54 -17.04
C LEU A 362 -8.58 9.63 -17.88
N ILE A 363 -8.29 8.41 -17.41
CA ILE A 363 -7.46 7.45 -18.16
C ILE A 363 -8.16 7.03 -19.46
N GLU A 364 -9.47 6.79 -19.44
CA GLU A 364 -10.30 6.51 -20.63
C GLU A 364 -10.21 7.67 -21.65
N GLU A 365 -10.37 8.92 -21.21
CA GLU A 365 -10.30 10.13 -22.05
C GLU A 365 -8.91 10.36 -22.66
N LEU A 366 -7.85 10.07 -21.90
CA LEU A 366 -6.46 10.20 -22.36
C LEU A 366 -6.08 9.11 -23.37
N ALA A 367 -6.79 7.99 -23.40
CA ALA A 367 -6.56 6.84 -24.27
C ALA A 367 -5.07 6.45 -24.43
N PRO A 368 -4.32 6.21 -23.32
CA PRO A 368 -2.89 5.96 -23.37
C PRO A 368 -2.53 4.69 -24.14
N ARG A 369 -1.31 4.68 -24.69
CA ARG A 369 -0.74 3.51 -25.36
C ARG A 369 -0.56 2.36 -24.38
N ILE A 370 -0.15 2.67 -23.16
CA ILE A 370 0.05 1.71 -22.07
C ILE A 370 -0.35 2.35 -20.74
N VAL A 371 -1.05 1.59 -19.90
CA VAL A 371 -1.24 1.85 -18.48
C VAL A 371 -0.47 0.76 -17.74
N THR A 372 0.40 1.14 -16.83
CA THR A 372 1.07 0.22 -15.91
C THR A 372 0.53 0.44 -14.52
N LEU A 373 0.06 -0.63 -13.90
CA LEU A 373 -0.57 -0.62 -12.60
C LEU A 373 0.10 -1.65 -11.71
N VAL A 374 0.59 -1.21 -10.56
CA VAL A 374 1.08 -2.10 -9.50
C VAL A 374 0.19 -1.94 -8.27
N GLU A 375 -0.47 -3.02 -7.87
CA GLU A 375 -1.39 -3.05 -6.73
C GLU A 375 -0.78 -3.83 -5.56
N GLN A 376 -1.15 -3.45 -4.34
CA GLN A 376 -0.99 -4.31 -3.16
C GLN A 376 -2.04 -5.43 -3.25
N ASP A 377 -1.63 -6.70 -3.16
CA ASP A 377 -2.51 -7.85 -3.32
C ASP A 377 -3.30 -8.16 -2.04
N MET A 378 -4.19 -7.24 -1.67
CA MET A 378 -5.05 -7.38 -0.49
C MET A 378 -6.40 -6.70 -0.74
N SER A 379 -7.48 -7.27 -0.21
CA SER A 379 -8.77 -6.58 -0.21
C SER A 379 -8.72 -5.44 0.81
N GLN A 380 -8.78 -4.20 0.33
CA GLN A 380 -8.86 -2.99 1.17
C GLN A 380 -10.30 -2.48 1.30
N SER A 381 -11.27 -3.23 0.76
CA SER A 381 -12.69 -2.87 0.72
C SER A 381 -13.53 -3.74 1.66
N GLY A 382 -14.74 -3.30 1.97
CA GLY A 382 -15.67 -4.05 2.83
C GLY A 382 -15.83 -3.43 4.21
N SER A 383 -16.34 -4.22 5.15
CA SER A 383 -16.55 -3.83 6.55
C SER A 383 -15.22 -3.59 7.28
N PHE A 384 -15.28 -3.09 8.52
CA PHE A 384 -14.09 -2.96 9.35
C PHE A 384 -13.39 -4.31 9.58
N LEU A 385 -14.15 -5.38 9.83
CA LEU A 385 -13.58 -6.71 10.05
C LEU A 385 -12.91 -7.28 8.80
N ASP A 386 -13.53 -7.11 7.63
CA ASP A 386 -12.93 -7.57 6.36
C ASP A 386 -11.55 -6.93 6.15
N ARG A 387 -11.47 -5.61 6.38
CA ARG A 387 -10.22 -4.85 6.28
C ARG A 387 -9.23 -5.23 7.37
N PHE A 388 -9.68 -5.48 8.60
CA PHE A 388 -8.84 -5.95 9.70
C PHE A 388 -8.19 -7.28 9.38
N VAL A 389 -8.97 -8.30 9.02
CA VAL A 389 -8.47 -9.63 8.68
C VAL A 389 -7.52 -9.57 7.49
N GLY A 390 -7.96 -8.96 6.39
CA GLY A 390 -7.15 -8.86 5.16
C GLY A 390 -5.81 -8.15 5.39
N SER A 391 -5.82 -7.04 6.14
CA SER A 391 -4.58 -6.31 6.47
C SER A 391 -3.72 -7.04 7.48
N LEU A 392 -4.30 -7.77 8.45
CA LEU A 392 -3.53 -8.53 9.44
C LEU A 392 -2.72 -9.64 8.76
N HIS A 393 -3.32 -10.39 7.83
CA HIS A 393 -2.57 -11.37 7.04
C HIS A 393 -1.46 -10.70 6.22
N TYR A 394 -1.82 -9.68 5.44
CA TYR A 394 -0.88 -8.99 4.56
C TYR A 394 0.32 -8.41 5.32
N TYR A 395 0.09 -7.64 6.38
CA TYR A 395 1.19 -7.03 7.13
C TYR A 395 1.94 -8.05 7.98
N SER A 396 1.32 -9.12 8.46
CA SER A 396 2.08 -10.21 9.11
C SER A 396 3.12 -10.78 8.15
N THR A 397 2.75 -11.04 6.89
CA THR A 397 3.68 -11.49 5.85
C THR A 397 4.74 -10.43 5.53
N MET A 398 4.38 -9.15 5.47
CA MET A 398 5.35 -8.07 5.23
C MET A 398 6.39 -7.96 6.35
N PHE A 399 5.97 -8.04 7.61
CA PHE A 399 6.86 -8.03 8.77
C PHE A 399 7.74 -9.28 8.82
N ASP A 400 7.19 -10.48 8.55
CA ASP A 400 7.95 -11.73 8.42
C ASP A 400 9.06 -11.59 7.35
N SER A 401 8.75 -10.94 6.22
CA SER A 401 9.73 -10.73 5.16
C SER A 401 10.92 -9.88 5.61
N LEU A 402 10.69 -8.82 6.39
CA LEU A 402 11.77 -7.97 6.91
C LEU A 402 12.55 -8.67 8.02
N GLU A 403 11.87 -9.41 8.90
CA GLU A 403 12.51 -10.12 10.02
C GLU A 403 13.53 -11.17 9.54
N SER A 404 13.28 -11.76 8.39
CA SER A 404 14.07 -12.87 7.88
C SER A 404 15.58 -12.55 7.68
N TYR A 405 15.95 -11.27 7.47
CA TYR A 405 17.34 -10.83 7.37
C TYR A 405 17.68 -9.56 8.16
N LEU A 406 16.70 -8.88 8.78
CA LEU A 406 16.94 -7.68 9.59
C LEU A 406 16.71 -7.96 11.08
N PRO A 407 17.71 -7.70 11.93
CA PRO A 407 17.55 -7.88 13.37
C PRO A 407 16.51 -6.90 13.94
N SER A 408 15.95 -7.25 15.10
CA SER A 408 14.83 -6.52 15.73
C SER A 408 15.18 -5.08 16.13
N ASP A 409 16.45 -4.81 16.41
CA ASP A 409 16.99 -3.49 16.80
C ASP A 409 17.43 -2.64 15.59
N ASN A 410 17.26 -3.15 14.36
CA ASN A 410 17.65 -2.43 13.16
C ASN A 410 16.81 -1.13 12.99
N PRO A 411 17.45 0.05 12.95
CA PRO A 411 16.72 1.32 12.86
C PRO A 411 16.00 1.51 11.52
N SER A 412 16.54 0.94 10.42
CA SER A 412 15.90 0.97 9.11
C SER A 412 14.62 0.13 9.08
N ARG A 413 14.63 -1.06 9.71
CA ARG A 413 13.43 -1.89 9.91
C ARG A 413 12.37 -1.11 10.68
N HIS A 414 12.72 -0.57 11.85
CA HIS A 414 11.77 0.19 12.66
C HIS A 414 11.20 1.42 11.92
N ASN A 415 12.04 2.14 11.16
CA ASN A 415 11.59 3.28 10.37
C ASN A 415 10.53 2.86 9.33
N VAL A 416 10.76 1.78 8.59
CA VAL A 416 9.80 1.27 7.60
C VAL A 416 8.50 0.81 8.28
N GLU A 417 8.60 0.02 9.33
CA GLU A 417 7.43 -0.50 10.06
C GLU A 417 6.57 0.65 10.62
N HIS A 418 7.19 1.67 11.21
CA HIS A 418 6.46 2.79 11.82
C HIS A 418 5.96 3.82 10.80
N CYS A 419 6.81 4.24 9.87
CA CYS A 419 6.47 5.35 8.97
C CYS A 419 5.67 4.91 7.75
N LEU A 420 5.76 3.64 7.34
CA LEU A 420 5.00 3.08 6.21
C LEU A 420 3.94 2.09 6.69
N PHE A 421 4.32 0.93 7.25
CA PHE A 421 3.35 -0.14 7.50
C PHE A 421 2.27 0.28 8.48
N TYR A 422 2.64 0.83 9.64
CA TYR A 422 1.68 1.40 10.58
C TYR A 422 0.82 2.49 9.96
N ARG A 423 1.39 3.35 9.09
CA ARG A 423 0.62 4.41 8.44
C ARG A 423 -0.49 3.81 7.57
N GLU A 424 -0.16 2.80 6.77
CA GLU A 424 -1.12 2.11 5.93
C GLU A 424 -2.15 1.35 6.77
N ILE A 425 -1.73 0.55 7.77
CA ILE A 425 -2.61 -0.14 8.72
C ILE A 425 -3.59 0.86 9.35
N ASN A 426 -3.08 1.99 9.84
CA ASN A 426 -3.90 3.03 10.47
C ASN A 426 -4.91 3.65 9.51
N ASN A 427 -4.57 3.83 8.23
CA ASN A 427 -5.51 4.32 7.24
C ASN A 427 -6.56 3.27 6.87
N ILE A 428 -6.16 2.02 6.67
CA ILE A 428 -7.05 0.89 6.35
C ILE A 428 -8.09 0.69 7.48
N LEU A 429 -7.65 0.71 8.74
CA LEU A 429 -8.52 0.48 9.90
C LEU A 429 -9.30 1.72 10.35
N ALA A 430 -8.99 2.91 9.82
CA ALA A 430 -9.72 4.13 10.17
C ALA A 430 -11.19 4.09 9.73
N ILE A 431 -11.98 5.03 10.27
CA ILE A 431 -13.34 5.29 9.83
C ILE A 431 -13.29 5.75 8.37
N GLY A 432 -14.03 5.08 7.48
CA GLY A 432 -13.98 5.31 6.03
C GLY A 432 -12.64 4.94 5.36
N GLY A 433 -11.81 4.12 6.01
CA GLY A 433 -10.52 3.66 5.46
C GLY A 433 -10.66 2.82 4.18
N PRO A 434 -9.61 2.75 3.33
CA PRO A 434 -8.28 3.38 3.51
C PRO A 434 -8.25 4.88 3.17
N ALA A 435 -9.20 5.37 2.36
CA ALA A 435 -9.18 6.74 1.83
C ALA A 435 -9.52 7.82 2.87
N ARG A 436 -10.41 7.48 3.81
CA ARG A 436 -10.92 8.37 4.89
C ARG A 436 -11.60 9.65 4.37
N SER A 437 -12.05 9.63 3.12
CA SER A 437 -12.71 10.74 2.44
C SER A 437 -14.22 10.58 2.32
N GLY A 438 -14.74 9.35 2.50
CA GLY A 438 -16.13 9.01 2.19
C GLY A 438 -16.40 8.79 0.71
N GLU A 439 -15.36 8.88 -0.13
CA GLU A 439 -15.46 8.62 -1.57
C GLU A 439 -15.47 7.13 -1.86
N ASP A 440 -16.25 6.74 -2.88
CA ASP A 440 -16.26 5.38 -3.38
C ASP A 440 -14.91 5.00 -4.00
N LYS A 441 -14.40 3.86 -3.54
CA LYS A 441 -13.16 3.25 -4.02
C LYS A 441 -13.45 1.93 -4.71
N PHE A 442 -12.69 1.64 -5.75
CA PHE A 442 -12.76 0.33 -6.37
C PHE A 442 -12.17 -0.73 -5.45
N ARG A 443 -12.78 -1.92 -5.46
CA ARG A 443 -12.25 -3.06 -4.69
C ARG A 443 -10.90 -3.51 -5.24
N GLN A 444 -10.77 -3.48 -6.56
CA GLN A 444 -9.59 -3.93 -7.29
C GLN A 444 -9.55 -3.27 -8.68
N TRP A 445 -8.50 -2.48 -8.94
CA TRP A 445 -8.39 -1.67 -10.15
C TRP A 445 -8.16 -2.50 -11.41
N ARG A 446 -7.39 -3.59 -11.32
CA ARG A 446 -7.20 -4.52 -12.46
C ARG A 446 -8.53 -5.12 -12.95
N SER A 447 -9.42 -5.47 -12.04
CA SER A 447 -10.75 -6.01 -12.38
C SER A 447 -11.62 -4.94 -13.06
N GLU A 448 -11.58 -3.71 -12.55
CA GLU A 448 -12.30 -2.60 -13.15
C GLU A 448 -11.78 -2.26 -14.55
N LEU A 449 -10.46 -2.22 -14.76
CA LEU A 449 -9.86 -2.05 -16.09
C LEU A 449 -10.29 -3.17 -17.05
N GLY A 450 -10.24 -4.43 -16.61
CA GLY A 450 -10.66 -5.58 -17.41
C GLY A 450 -12.16 -5.62 -17.75
N GLY A 451 -12.99 -5.01 -16.92
CA GLY A 451 -14.43 -4.86 -17.16
C GLY A 451 -14.80 -3.74 -18.14
N ARG A 452 -13.87 -2.85 -18.49
CA ARG A 452 -14.10 -1.76 -19.46
C ARG A 452 -13.88 -2.25 -20.89
N ASN A 453 -14.86 -2.01 -21.76
CA ASN A 453 -14.77 -2.30 -23.20
C ASN A 453 -13.58 -1.61 -23.91
N GLY A 454 -13.01 -0.55 -23.32
CA GLY A 454 -11.92 0.24 -23.88
C GLY A 454 -10.51 -0.26 -23.56
N PHE A 455 -10.34 -1.13 -22.56
CA PHE A 455 -9.03 -1.60 -22.12
C PHE A 455 -8.84 -3.10 -22.39
N MET A 456 -7.63 -3.45 -22.78
CA MET A 456 -7.21 -4.84 -22.93
C MET A 456 -5.94 -5.06 -22.12
N GLN A 457 -5.90 -6.16 -21.37
CA GLN A 457 -4.70 -6.53 -20.64
C GLN A 457 -3.59 -6.90 -21.63
N VAL A 458 -2.41 -6.32 -21.40
CA VAL A 458 -1.18 -6.68 -22.09
C VAL A 458 -0.41 -7.61 -21.15
N GLY A 459 -0.16 -8.83 -21.60
CA GLY A 459 0.62 -9.79 -20.81
C GLY A 459 2.01 -9.23 -20.50
N MET A 460 2.38 -9.22 -19.22
CA MET A 460 3.74 -8.87 -18.80
C MET A 460 4.76 -9.76 -19.51
N SER A 461 5.80 -9.15 -20.10
CA SER A 461 6.71 -9.86 -20.99
C SER A 461 7.72 -10.74 -20.23
N ALA A 462 8.41 -11.62 -20.97
CA ALA A 462 9.54 -12.38 -20.43
C ALA A 462 10.67 -11.46 -19.93
N ASN A 463 10.84 -10.28 -20.53
CA ASN A 463 11.80 -9.28 -20.05
C ASN A 463 11.33 -8.68 -18.72
N SER A 464 10.03 -8.42 -18.55
CA SER A 464 9.51 -7.94 -17.25
C SER A 464 9.75 -8.96 -16.15
N MET A 465 9.53 -10.25 -16.45
CA MET A 465 9.84 -11.34 -15.53
C MET A 465 11.34 -11.44 -15.24
N ALA A 466 12.19 -11.31 -16.26
CA ALA A 466 13.64 -11.31 -16.07
C ALA A 466 14.12 -10.15 -15.20
N GLN A 467 13.56 -8.94 -15.37
CA GLN A 467 13.84 -7.80 -14.51
C GLN A 467 13.42 -8.07 -13.07
N ALA A 468 12.22 -8.60 -12.84
CA ALA A 468 11.77 -9.00 -11.52
C ALA A 468 12.73 -10.01 -10.88
N GLN A 469 13.14 -11.04 -11.62
CA GLN A 469 14.08 -12.05 -11.13
C GLN A 469 15.45 -11.46 -10.77
N LEU A 470 15.98 -10.54 -11.59
CA LEU A 470 17.22 -9.83 -11.28
C LEU A 470 17.12 -9.04 -9.98
N ILE A 471 15.98 -8.37 -9.74
CA ILE A 471 15.75 -7.67 -8.49
C ILE A 471 15.78 -8.62 -7.30
N LEU A 472 15.10 -9.76 -7.39
CA LEU A 472 15.08 -10.74 -6.31
C LEU A 472 16.47 -11.33 -6.04
N ASN A 473 17.28 -11.54 -7.07
CA ASN A 473 18.65 -12.04 -6.93
C ASN A 473 19.59 -11.06 -6.18
N MET A 474 19.20 -9.79 -6.02
CA MET A 474 19.94 -8.83 -5.18
C MET A 474 19.67 -9.05 -3.68
N PHE A 475 18.65 -9.81 -3.34
CA PHE A 475 18.32 -10.22 -1.98
C PHE A 475 18.76 -11.67 -1.79
N PRO A 476 19.19 -12.09 -0.59
CA PRO A 476 19.82 -13.40 -0.45
C PRO A 476 18.79 -14.52 -0.77
N PRO A 477 19.14 -15.56 -1.55
CA PRO A 477 18.19 -16.59 -2.03
C PRO A 477 17.56 -17.45 -0.94
N THR A 478 18.11 -17.42 0.28
CA THR A 478 17.59 -18.13 1.46
C THR A 478 16.31 -17.51 2.01
N HIS A 479 15.82 -16.43 1.41
CA HIS A 479 14.67 -15.66 1.87
C HIS A 479 13.47 -15.97 1.00
N GLY A 480 12.32 -16.17 1.62
CA GLY A 480 11.10 -16.68 1.01
C GLY A 480 10.48 -15.83 -0.11
N TYR A 481 11.12 -14.81 -0.67
CA TYR A 481 10.55 -14.05 -1.78
C TYR A 481 10.26 -14.97 -2.97
N SER A 482 9.07 -14.82 -3.55
CA SER A 482 8.60 -15.63 -4.66
C SER A 482 8.09 -14.75 -5.80
N LEU A 483 8.26 -15.23 -7.04
CA LEU A 483 7.65 -14.62 -8.22
C LEU A 483 6.74 -15.63 -8.90
N VAL A 484 5.52 -15.21 -9.21
CA VAL A 484 4.56 -16.00 -9.97
C VAL A 484 4.10 -15.19 -11.16
N GLN A 485 4.31 -15.72 -12.36
CA GLN A 485 3.73 -15.19 -13.58
C GLN A 485 2.51 -16.02 -13.95
N GLY A 486 1.37 -15.37 -14.13
CA GLY A 486 0.10 -15.99 -14.49
C GLY A 486 -0.82 -14.90 -15.03
N ASP A 487 -1.95 -15.25 -15.64
CA ASP A 487 -3.04 -14.31 -16.02
C ASP A 487 -2.61 -12.94 -16.62
N GLY A 488 -1.51 -12.91 -17.38
CA GLY A 488 -0.95 -11.67 -17.92
C GLY A 488 -0.29 -10.73 -16.91
N THR A 489 -0.18 -11.10 -15.64
CA THR A 489 0.45 -10.34 -14.55
C THR A 489 1.76 -10.98 -14.06
N ILE A 490 2.53 -10.23 -13.29
CA ILE A 490 3.62 -10.78 -12.45
C ILE A 490 3.30 -10.44 -11.00
N ARG A 491 3.37 -11.44 -10.12
CA ARG A 491 3.13 -11.31 -8.69
C ARG A 491 4.42 -11.50 -7.93
N LEU A 492 4.74 -10.55 -7.06
CA LEU A 492 5.78 -10.68 -6.06
C LEU A 492 5.12 -11.05 -4.73
N GLY A 493 5.59 -12.15 -4.14
CA GLY A 493 5.12 -12.64 -2.86
C GLY A 493 6.25 -12.91 -1.88
N TRP A 494 5.84 -13.35 -0.70
CA TRP A 494 6.70 -13.96 0.30
C TRP A 494 6.10 -15.31 0.65
N LYS A 495 6.83 -16.36 0.31
CA LYS A 495 6.46 -17.77 0.31
C LYS A 495 5.25 -17.95 -0.61
N ASP A 496 4.15 -18.46 -0.09
CA ASP A 496 2.94 -18.73 -0.85
C ASP A 496 1.98 -17.52 -0.88
N THR A 497 2.29 -16.45 -0.14
CA THR A 497 1.45 -15.25 -0.05
C THR A 497 1.87 -14.20 -1.07
N SER A 498 0.96 -13.84 -1.98
CA SER A 498 1.17 -12.71 -2.89
C SER A 498 1.01 -11.37 -2.17
N LEU A 499 1.83 -10.38 -2.55
CA LEU A 499 1.87 -9.07 -1.90
C LEU A 499 1.78 -7.91 -2.90
N TYR A 500 2.48 -7.98 -4.04
CA TYR A 500 2.43 -6.96 -5.08
C TYR A 500 2.10 -7.60 -6.42
N VAL A 501 1.15 -7.03 -7.16
CA VAL A 501 0.75 -7.49 -8.50
C VAL A 501 1.04 -6.39 -9.52
N ALA A 502 1.92 -6.67 -10.47
CA ALA A 502 2.21 -5.79 -11.60
C ALA A 502 1.39 -6.23 -12.83
N SER A 503 0.69 -5.28 -13.44
CA SER A 503 -0.13 -5.48 -14.64
C SER A 503 0.05 -4.34 -15.63
N ALA A 504 -0.21 -4.63 -16.91
CA ALA A 504 -0.15 -3.67 -17.99
C ALA A 504 -1.42 -3.75 -18.85
N TRP A 505 -1.87 -2.61 -19.36
CA TRP A 505 -3.13 -2.46 -20.08
C TRP A 505 -2.97 -1.51 -21.26
N THR A 506 -3.65 -1.77 -22.37
CA THR A 506 -3.63 -0.87 -23.54
C THR A 506 -5.05 -0.47 -23.91
N CYS A 507 -5.23 0.75 -24.41
CA CYS A 507 -6.51 1.19 -24.93
C CYS A 507 -6.73 0.60 -26.33
N SER A 508 -7.90 0.01 -26.57
CA SER A 508 -8.27 -0.58 -27.88
C SER A 508 -8.19 0.42 -29.03
N HIS A 509 -8.40 1.71 -28.76
CA HIS A 509 -8.33 2.79 -29.73
C HIS A 509 -6.91 3.37 -29.96
N ALA A 510 -5.89 2.97 -29.19
CA ALA A 510 -4.52 3.47 -29.33
C ALA A 510 -3.75 2.92 -30.55
N SER A 511 -4.44 2.24 -31.46
CA SER A 511 -3.90 1.61 -32.67
C SER A 511 -4.16 2.42 -33.96
N ARG A 512 -4.69 3.64 -33.85
CA ARG A 512 -4.90 4.56 -34.98
C ARG A 512 -3.87 5.66 -35.09
#